data_AF-A0A954U2V8-F1
#
_entry.id   AF-A0A954U2V8-F1
#
_cell.length_a   1.000
_cell.length_b   1.000
_cell.length_c   1.000
_cell.angle_alpha   90.00
_cell.angle_beta   90.00
_cell.angle_gamma   90.00
#
_symmetry.space_group_name_H-M   'P 1'
#
loop_
_entity.id
_entity.type
_entity.pdbx_description
1 polymer ?
#
loop_
_entity_poly.entity_id
_entity_poly.type
_entity_poly.pdbx_seq_one_letter_code
_entity_poly.pdbx_strand_id
1 'polypeptide(L)'
;GHKKGAGGPKVMIAAHMDEIGFLIKHIDDRGFLRLQPVGGFDARQLFSQRVVCHGWKGGSVPGLLVYNTKPTHLLTDEERKQAPKLESFYVDTGKSAEQVKECLRVGDMVTLDRKMERFGDCCSGKAIDNRVGVFVMLEAMRKVGAHQAEIYAVATTQEEIGLRGATTSAFSVEPDIGVA
;
A
#
# COMPACT_ATOMS: atom_id res chain seq x y z
N GLY A 1 -7.61 12.87 -14.96
CA GLY A 1 -7.31 13.49 -16.27
C GLY A 1 -8.54 13.40 -17.15
N HIS A 2 -8.76 14.37 -18.03
CA HIS A 2 -9.94 14.40 -18.90
C HIS A 2 -9.50 14.64 -20.34
N LYS A 3 -9.97 13.80 -21.26
CA LYS A 3 -9.82 13.96 -22.70
C LYS A 3 -11.20 14.17 -23.30
N LYS A 4 -11.41 15.36 -23.86
CA LYS A 4 -12.67 15.73 -24.50
C LYS A 4 -12.87 14.92 -25.77
N GLY A 5 -14.08 14.40 -25.94
CA GLY A 5 -14.54 13.71 -27.12
C GLY A 5 -15.34 14.63 -28.04
N ALA A 6 -16.01 14.00 -29.00
CA ALA A 6 -16.87 14.66 -29.97
C ALA A 6 -18.36 14.35 -29.72
N GLY A 7 -18.77 14.37 -28.44
CA GLY A 7 -20.15 14.15 -28.03
C GLY A 7 -20.58 12.67 -27.86
N GLY A 8 -19.62 11.75 -27.73
CA GLY A 8 -19.88 10.35 -27.37
C GLY A 8 -20.08 10.12 -25.86
N PRO A 9 -20.20 8.86 -25.42
CA PRO A 9 -20.46 8.52 -24.02
C PRO A 9 -19.30 8.92 -23.10
N LYS A 10 -19.60 9.15 -21.82
CA LYS A 10 -18.61 9.33 -20.76
C LYS A 10 -18.04 7.98 -20.35
N VAL A 11 -16.74 7.80 -20.57
CA VAL A 11 -15.99 6.60 -20.18
C VAL A 11 -15.08 6.95 -19.02
N MET A 12 -15.27 6.31 -17.87
CA MET A 12 -14.37 6.41 -16.73
C MET A 12 -13.44 5.20 -16.69
N ILE A 13 -12.14 5.45 -16.86
CA ILE A 13 -11.08 4.47 -16.62
C ILE A 13 -10.55 4.72 -15.21
N ALA A 14 -10.65 3.72 -14.34
CA ALA A 14 -10.24 3.82 -12.95
C ALA A 14 -9.11 2.83 -12.64
N ALA A 15 -8.10 3.29 -11.91
CA ALA A 15 -7.08 2.41 -11.32
C ALA A 15 -6.64 3.03 -9.99
N HIS A 16 -6.37 2.23 -8.97
CA HIS A 16 -6.09 2.77 -7.64
C HIS A 16 -4.60 3.05 -7.42
N MET A 17 -4.31 4.13 -6.70
CA MET A 17 -2.95 4.61 -6.44
C MET A 17 -2.40 4.20 -5.08
N ASP A 18 -3.29 3.88 -4.14
CA ASP A 18 -2.93 3.38 -2.82
C ASP A 18 -2.32 1.99 -2.91
N GLU A 19 -1.54 1.64 -1.89
CA GLU A 19 -0.95 0.34 -1.69
C GLU A 19 -1.21 -0.09 -0.24
N ILE A 20 -1.26 -1.40 0.00
CA ILE A 20 -1.33 -1.93 1.36
C ILE A 20 -0.13 -1.48 2.21
N GLY A 21 -0.38 -1.31 3.51
CA GLY A 21 0.65 -0.88 4.46
C GLY A 21 0.18 -1.01 5.90
N PHE A 22 0.82 -0.28 6.79
CA PHE A 22 0.45 -0.26 8.20
C PHE A 22 0.42 1.18 8.70
N LEU A 23 -0.40 1.43 9.71
CA LEU A 23 -0.30 2.61 10.55
C LEU A 23 0.44 2.25 11.83
N ILE A 24 1.27 3.17 12.31
CA ILE A 24 1.78 3.06 13.68
C ILE A 24 0.60 3.23 14.63
N LYS A 25 0.27 2.15 15.36
CA LYS A 25 -0.81 2.13 16.37
C LYS A 25 -0.31 2.57 17.74
N HIS A 26 0.93 2.20 18.08
CA HIS A 26 1.54 2.50 19.36
C HIS A 26 3.08 2.43 19.24
N ILE A 27 3.77 3.25 20.02
CA ILE A 27 5.23 3.23 20.17
C ILE A 27 5.49 2.82 21.62
N ASP A 28 6.11 1.66 21.82
CA ASP A 28 6.37 1.16 23.17
C ASP A 28 7.56 1.88 23.84
N ASP A 29 7.75 1.63 25.13
CA ASP A 29 8.79 2.28 25.94
C ASP A 29 10.22 1.97 25.49
N ARG A 30 10.40 0.94 24.65
CA ARG A 30 11.69 0.57 24.04
C ARG A 30 11.86 1.15 22.63
N GLY A 31 10.84 1.80 22.08
CA GLY A 31 10.84 2.38 20.75
C GLY A 31 10.34 1.45 19.64
N PHE A 32 9.81 0.26 19.98
CA PHE A 32 9.23 -0.63 18.97
C PHE A 32 7.86 -0.14 18.52
N LEU A 33 7.60 -0.22 17.21
CA LEU A 33 6.36 0.24 16.62
C LEU A 33 5.36 -0.92 16.52
N ARG A 34 4.21 -0.78 17.19
CA ARG A 34 3.07 -1.67 17.01
C ARG A 34 2.23 -1.18 15.85
N LEU A 35 1.74 -2.11 15.05
CA LEU A 35 1.14 -1.82 13.76
C LEU A 35 -0.37 -2.08 13.75
N GLN A 36 -1.08 -1.30 12.96
CA GLN A 36 -2.44 -1.57 12.52
C GLN A 36 -2.39 -1.77 10.99
N PRO A 37 -2.79 -2.93 10.45
CA PRO A 37 -2.81 -3.13 9.00
C PRO A 37 -3.81 -2.19 8.33
N VAL A 38 -3.43 -1.67 7.17
CA VAL A 38 -4.24 -0.92 6.22
C VAL A 38 -4.21 -1.69 4.91
N GLY A 39 -5.31 -2.37 4.60
CA GLY A 39 -5.38 -3.36 3.53
C GLY A 39 -5.15 -4.80 4.01
N GLY A 40 -5.23 -5.75 3.08
CA GLY A 40 -5.12 -7.17 3.37
C GLY A 40 -3.67 -7.65 3.44
N PHE A 41 -3.30 -8.35 4.51
CA PHE A 41 -1.99 -8.99 4.63
C PHE A 41 -2.09 -10.47 4.96
N ASP A 42 -1.25 -11.26 4.31
CA ASP A 42 -0.89 -12.59 4.76
C ASP A 42 0.31 -12.52 5.70
N ALA A 43 0.09 -12.80 6.99
CA ALA A 43 1.12 -12.76 8.03
C ALA A 43 2.34 -13.64 7.70
N ARG A 44 2.18 -14.70 6.90
CA ARG A 44 3.26 -15.60 6.48
C ARG A 44 4.32 -14.89 5.61
N GLN A 45 3.96 -13.77 4.99
CA GLN A 45 4.85 -13.03 4.08
C GLN A 45 5.65 -11.92 4.78
N LEU A 46 5.40 -11.68 6.08
CA LEU A 46 5.91 -10.49 6.79
C LEU A 46 7.20 -10.73 7.59
N PHE A 47 7.63 -11.98 7.73
CA PHE A 47 8.86 -12.32 8.45
C PHE A 47 10.08 -11.61 7.86
N SER A 48 10.77 -10.85 8.71
CA SER A 48 12.04 -10.18 8.41
C SER A 48 11.98 -9.29 7.16
N GLN A 49 10.79 -8.77 6.82
CA GLN A 49 10.65 -7.83 5.72
C GLN A 49 11.18 -6.46 6.14
N ARG A 50 11.95 -5.83 5.25
CA ARG A 50 12.34 -4.42 5.42
C ARG A 50 11.13 -3.54 5.18
N VAL A 51 11.04 -2.45 5.95
CA VAL A 51 9.98 -1.45 5.85
C VAL A 51 10.56 -0.04 5.86
N VAL A 52 9.76 0.89 5.35
CA VAL A 52 9.99 2.33 5.47
C VAL A 52 8.87 2.91 6.32
N CYS A 53 9.23 3.60 7.40
CA CYS A 53 8.31 4.37 8.24
C CYS A 53 8.34 5.83 7.77
N HIS A 54 7.21 6.34 7.30
CA HIS A 54 7.04 7.67 6.72
C HIS A 54 6.65 8.65 7.82
N GLY A 55 7.64 9.39 8.34
CA GLY A 55 7.45 10.30 9.45
C GLY A 55 6.70 11.57 9.05
N TRP A 56 5.88 12.06 9.98
CA TRP A 56 5.03 13.24 9.78
C TRP A 56 5.77 14.53 9.39
N LYS A 57 7.08 14.63 9.67
CA LYS A 57 7.94 15.76 9.25
C LYS A 57 8.45 15.63 7.80
N GLY A 58 8.03 14.61 7.05
CA GLY A 58 8.47 14.32 5.69
C GLY A 58 9.77 13.49 5.60
N GLY A 59 10.33 13.08 6.75
CA GLY A 59 11.46 12.15 6.80
C GLY A 59 11.02 10.69 6.70
N SER A 60 11.96 9.80 6.37
CA SER A 60 11.72 8.35 6.35
C SER A 60 12.73 7.63 7.23
N VAL A 61 12.26 6.63 7.98
CA VAL A 61 13.08 5.81 8.87
C VAL A 61 13.01 4.35 8.40
N PRO A 62 14.13 3.71 8.06
CA PRO A 62 14.13 2.29 7.74
C PRO A 62 13.81 1.47 9.00
N GLY A 63 13.14 0.34 8.81
CA GLY A 63 12.86 -0.59 9.88
C GLY A 63 12.78 -2.04 9.39
N LEU A 64 12.66 -2.95 10.34
CA LEU A 64 12.51 -4.39 10.10
C LEU A 64 11.23 -4.88 10.76
N LEU A 65 10.40 -5.60 10.02
CA LEU A 65 9.28 -6.36 10.58
C LEU A 65 9.81 -7.58 11.32
N VAL A 66 9.55 -7.61 12.62
CA VAL A 66 9.98 -8.69 13.52
C VAL A 66 8.75 -9.40 14.06
N TYR A 67 8.76 -10.73 13.96
CA TYR A 67 7.74 -11.57 14.57
C TYR A 67 8.10 -11.80 16.03
N ASN A 68 7.23 -11.36 16.95
CA ASN A 68 7.40 -11.57 18.38
C ASN A 68 7.15 -13.04 18.74
N THR A 69 8.19 -13.86 18.70
CA THR A 69 8.16 -15.27 19.07
C THR A 69 9.32 -15.66 19.95
N LYS A 70 9.12 -16.71 20.76
CA LYS A 70 10.24 -17.38 21.43
C LYS A 70 11.19 -17.97 20.37
N PRO A 71 12.49 -18.07 20.67
CA PRO A 71 13.43 -18.85 19.88
C PRO A 71 12.91 -20.25 19.59
N THR A 72 13.20 -20.78 18.41
CA THR A 72 12.63 -22.05 17.93
C THR A 72 12.86 -23.20 18.91
N HIS A 73 14.04 -23.29 19.52
CA HIS A 73 14.40 -24.33 20.50
C HIS A 73 13.66 -24.21 21.84
N LEU A 74 12.94 -23.11 22.09
CA LEU A 74 12.11 -22.90 23.28
C LEU A 74 10.61 -23.00 22.98
N LEU A 75 10.23 -23.23 21.72
CA LEU A 75 8.82 -23.42 21.34
C LEU A 75 8.37 -24.85 21.61
N THR A 76 7.19 -24.98 22.20
CA THR A 76 6.45 -26.24 22.30
C THR A 76 5.96 -26.71 20.92
N ASP A 77 5.65 -28.00 20.77
CA ASP A 77 5.12 -28.57 19.53
C ASP A 77 3.79 -27.94 19.10
N GLU A 78 2.99 -27.49 20.08
CA GLU A 78 1.72 -26.79 19.83
C GLU A 78 1.97 -25.37 19.31
N GLU A 79 2.86 -24.60 19.92
CA GLU A 79 3.22 -23.25 19.46
C GLU A 79 3.80 -23.27 18.04
N ARG A 80 4.54 -24.33 17.67
CA ARG A 80 5.09 -24.49 16.31
C ARG A 80 4.04 -24.67 15.22
N LYS A 81 2.87 -25.22 15.56
CA LYS A 81 1.78 -25.49 14.62
C LYS A 81 0.86 -24.29 14.41
N GLN A 82 0.97 -23.25 15.24
CA GLN A 82 0.11 -22.08 15.14
C GLN A 82 0.51 -21.21 13.95
N ALA A 83 -0.48 -20.80 13.17
CA ALA A 83 -0.28 -19.83 12.11
C ALA A 83 0.15 -18.47 12.70
N PRO A 84 1.05 -17.74 12.01
CA PRO A 84 1.47 -16.43 12.47
C PRO A 84 0.29 -15.45 12.49
N LYS A 85 0.24 -14.65 13.54
CA LYS A 85 -0.76 -13.59 13.73
C LYS A 85 -0.15 -12.23 13.41
N LEU A 86 -0.90 -11.37 12.73
CA LEU A 86 -0.43 -10.02 12.36
C LEU A 86 -0.09 -9.18 13.60
N GLU A 87 -0.84 -9.35 14.68
CA GLU A 87 -0.69 -8.61 15.94
C GLU A 87 0.62 -8.94 16.66
N SER A 88 1.24 -10.09 16.33
CA SER A 88 2.54 -10.48 16.86
C SER A 88 3.70 -9.77 16.15
N PHE A 89 3.46 -9.08 15.03
CA PHE A 89 4.50 -8.30 14.36
C PHE A 89 4.66 -6.91 14.97
N TYR A 90 5.90 -6.44 14.97
CA TYR A 90 6.26 -5.06 15.29
C TYR A 90 7.40 -4.61 14.38
N VAL A 91 7.66 -3.31 14.34
CA VAL A 91 8.82 -2.75 13.62
C VAL A 91 9.91 -2.37 14.60
N ASP A 92 11.11 -2.84 14.32
CA ASP A 92 12.34 -2.37 14.93
C ASP A 92 13.05 -1.39 13.98
N THR A 93 13.34 -0.18 14.45
CA THR A 93 14.08 0.83 13.68
C THR A 93 15.55 0.95 14.12
N GLY A 94 15.95 0.21 15.16
CA GLY A 94 17.26 0.32 15.80
C GLY A 94 17.47 1.61 16.60
N LYS A 95 16.40 2.36 16.89
CA LYS A 95 16.43 3.65 17.60
C LYS A 95 15.82 3.54 18.99
N SER A 96 16.22 4.43 19.90
CA SER A 96 15.58 4.56 21.20
C SER A 96 14.17 5.13 21.09
N ALA A 97 13.35 4.98 22.13
CA ALA A 97 12.00 5.52 22.17
C ALA A 97 11.98 7.06 21.98
N GLU A 98 12.95 7.78 22.52
CA GLU A 98 13.09 9.22 22.38
C GLU A 98 13.34 9.60 20.92
N GLN A 99 14.34 8.96 20.29
CA GLN A 99 14.70 9.19 18.89
C GLN A 99 13.55 8.85 17.94
N VAL A 100 12.79 7.79 18.23
CA VAL A 100 11.59 7.42 17.46
C VAL A 100 10.54 8.53 17.58
N LYS A 101 10.23 9.00 18.79
CA LYS A 101 9.20 10.03 19.02
C LYS A 101 9.56 11.39 18.41
N GLU A 102 10.83 11.67 18.15
CA GLU A 102 11.27 12.89 17.45
C GLU A 102 10.92 12.91 15.95
N CYS A 103 10.78 11.74 15.33
CA CYS A 103 10.63 11.60 13.88
C CYS A 103 9.38 10.82 13.42
N LEU A 104 8.79 10.00 14.30
CA LEU A 104 7.62 9.18 14.05
C LEU A 104 6.56 9.41 15.13
N ARG A 105 5.28 9.22 14.77
CA ARG A 105 4.16 9.26 15.70
C ARG A 105 3.09 8.22 15.37
N VAL A 106 2.17 8.00 16.30
CA VAL A 106 0.95 7.23 16.03
C VAL A 106 0.19 7.83 14.84
N GLY A 107 -0.22 6.99 13.91
CA GLY A 107 -0.86 7.37 12.66
C GLY A 107 0.09 7.58 11.47
N ASP A 108 1.41 7.57 11.67
CA ASP A 108 2.34 7.59 10.55
C ASP A 108 2.30 6.26 9.79
N MET A 109 2.48 6.34 8.46
CA MET A 109 2.41 5.19 7.57
C MET A 109 3.70 4.38 7.57
N VAL A 110 3.58 3.07 7.44
CA VAL A 110 4.68 2.13 7.25
C VAL A 110 4.38 1.29 6.03
N THR A 111 5.32 1.22 5.08
CA THR A 111 5.18 0.41 3.85
C THR A 111 6.34 -0.56 3.73
N LEU A 112 6.16 -1.67 3.00
CA LEU A 112 7.28 -2.55 2.66
C LEU A 112 8.36 -1.80 1.87
N ASP A 113 9.63 -2.07 2.18
CA ASP A 113 10.77 -1.58 1.42
C ASP A 113 11.15 -2.60 0.33
N ARG A 114 10.56 -2.43 -0.86
CA ARG A 114 10.90 -3.20 -2.05
C ARG A 114 11.06 -2.27 -3.24
N LYS A 115 12.13 -2.49 -3.99
CA LYS A 115 12.35 -1.88 -5.30
C LYS A 115 11.73 -2.75 -6.38
N MET A 116 11.50 -2.16 -7.55
CA MET A 116 11.13 -2.94 -8.73
C MET A 116 12.40 -3.55 -9.32
N GLU A 117 12.37 -4.87 -9.51
CA GLU A 117 13.44 -5.66 -10.11
C GLU A 117 12.90 -6.39 -11.33
N ARG A 118 13.70 -6.47 -12.39
CA ARG A 118 13.36 -7.22 -13.61
C ARG A 118 14.09 -8.55 -13.63
N PHE A 119 13.40 -9.62 -13.99
CA PHE A 119 13.97 -10.95 -14.19
C PHE A 119 13.38 -11.57 -15.46
N GLY A 120 14.20 -11.71 -16.49
CA GLY A 120 13.74 -12.08 -17.84
C GLY A 120 12.67 -11.10 -18.35
N ASP A 121 11.51 -11.64 -18.72
CA ASP A 121 10.36 -10.85 -19.21
C ASP A 121 9.39 -10.43 -18.10
N CYS A 122 9.69 -10.78 -16.85
CA CYS A 122 8.88 -10.44 -15.69
C CYS A 122 9.51 -9.34 -14.84
N CYS A 123 8.68 -8.69 -14.02
CA CYS A 123 9.14 -7.78 -12.97
C CYS A 123 8.49 -8.15 -11.63
N SER A 124 9.19 -7.82 -10.54
CA SER A 124 8.70 -7.95 -9.17
C SER A 124 8.98 -6.65 -8.44
N GLY A 125 8.04 -6.21 -7.62
CA GLY A 125 8.13 -4.98 -6.85
C GLY A 125 6.97 -4.87 -5.87
N LYS A 126 6.89 -3.74 -5.17
CA LYS A 126 5.71 -3.39 -4.38
C LYS A 126 4.74 -2.54 -5.19
N ALA A 127 3.48 -2.54 -4.77
CA ALA A 127 2.43 -1.70 -5.34
C ALA A 127 2.21 -1.88 -6.86
N ILE A 128 2.57 -3.05 -7.41
CA ILE A 128 2.17 -3.40 -8.79
C ILE A 128 0.64 -3.38 -8.85
N ASP A 129 0.01 -4.00 -7.87
CA ASP A 129 -1.39 -3.78 -7.54
C ASP A 129 -1.56 -2.42 -6.86
N ASN A 130 -2.20 -1.42 -7.47
CA ASN A 130 -2.65 -1.33 -8.88
C ASN A 130 -1.98 -0.16 -9.62
N ARG A 131 -0.73 0.17 -9.26
CA ARG A 131 0.02 1.20 -10.00
C ARG A 131 0.33 0.78 -11.44
N VAL A 132 0.29 -0.52 -11.75
CA VAL A 132 0.34 -0.99 -13.15
C VAL A 132 -0.90 -0.56 -13.92
N GLY A 133 -2.10 -0.63 -13.34
CA GLY A 133 -3.33 -0.10 -13.95
C GLY A 133 -3.27 1.40 -14.13
N VAL A 134 -2.71 2.14 -13.16
CA VAL A 134 -2.46 3.58 -13.30
C VAL A 134 -1.52 3.87 -14.47
N PHE A 135 -0.43 3.10 -14.60
CA PHE A 135 0.49 3.23 -15.72
C PHE A 135 -0.19 2.94 -17.07
N VAL A 136 -0.93 1.84 -17.19
CA VAL A 136 -1.66 1.48 -18.42
C VAL A 136 -2.68 2.55 -18.78
N MET A 137 -3.43 3.06 -17.81
CA MET A 137 -4.38 4.15 -17.99
C MET A 137 -3.70 5.42 -18.51
N LEU A 138 -2.56 5.81 -17.93
CA LEU A 138 -1.80 6.99 -18.38
C LEU A 138 -1.25 6.80 -19.81
N GLU A 139 -0.73 5.62 -20.12
CA GLU A 139 -0.25 5.31 -21.47
C GLU A 139 -1.37 5.28 -22.51
N ALA A 140 -2.56 4.77 -22.15
CA ALA A 140 -3.74 4.84 -23.00
C ALA A 140 -4.14 6.30 -23.27
N MET A 141 -4.19 7.13 -22.23
CA MET A 141 -4.49 8.57 -22.35
C MET A 141 -3.43 9.34 -23.18
N ARG A 142 -2.18 8.87 -23.20
CA ARG A 142 -1.11 9.45 -24.02
C ARG A 142 -1.22 9.05 -25.49
N LYS A 143 -1.61 7.80 -25.76
CA LYS A 143 -1.70 7.23 -27.11
C LYS A 143 -3.04 7.50 -27.80
N VAL A 144 -4.08 7.87 -27.06
CA VAL A 144 -5.40 8.13 -27.63
C VAL A 144 -5.34 9.29 -28.63
N GLY A 145 -5.73 8.99 -29.88
CA GLY A 145 -5.82 9.95 -30.97
C GLY A 145 -7.19 10.63 -31.01
N ALA A 146 -7.73 10.87 -32.21
CA ALA A 146 -9.11 11.32 -32.33
C ALA A 146 -10.08 10.24 -31.82
N HIS A 147 -11.03 10.64 -30.97
CA HIS A 147 -12.03 9.76 -30.37
C HIS A 147 -13.36 10.48 -30.18
N GLN A 148 -14.46 9.72 -30.04
CA GLN A 148 -15.78 10.30 -29.79
C GLN A 148 -16.14 10.37 -28.31
N ALA A 149 -15.71 9.40 -27.50
CA ALA A 149 -16.02 9.33 -26.08
C ALA A 149 -15.40 10.47 -25.26
N GLU A 150 -16.08 10.90 -24.21
CA GLU A 150 -15.53 11.76 -23.15
C GLU A 150 -14.79 10.89 -22.13
N ILE A 151 -13.45 10.92 -22.14
CA ILE A 151 -12.65 9.97 -21.34
C ILE A 151 -12.15 10.62 -20.05
N TYR A 152 -12.51 10.01 -18.92
CA TYR A 152 -12.07 10.38 -17.58
C TYR A 152 -11.13 9.30 -17.03
N ALA A 153 -9.85 9.64 -16.91
CA ALA A 153 -8.86 8.80 -16.24
C ALA A 153 -8.77 9.18 -14.76
N VAL A 154 -9.10 8.25 -13.87
CA VAL A 154 -9.22 8.48 -12.43
C VAL A 154 -8.25 7.56 -11.68
N ALA A 155 -7.23 8.17 -11.05
CA ALA A 155 -6.40 7.49 -10.08
C ALA A 155 -7.12 7.49 -8.72
N THR A 156 -7.80 6.40 -8.38
CA THR A 156 -8.64 6.31 -7.17
C THR A 156 -7.79 6.04 -5.92
N THR A 157 -8.33 6.33 -4.74
CA THR A 157 -7.67 6.08 -3.44
C THR A 157 -8.51 5.17 -2.56
N GLN A 158 -7.89 4.58 -1.54
CA GLN A 158 -8.57 3.77 -0.52
C GLN A 158 -9.39 2.62 -1.13
N GLU A 159 -8.85 1.97 -2.16
CA GLU A 159 -9.42 0.76 -2.75
C GLU A 159 -9.28 -0.39 -1.76
N GLU A 160 -8.08 -0.55 -1.22
CA GLU A 160 -7.63 -1.67 -0.38
C GLU A 160 -8.38 -1.78 0.96
N ILE A 161 -9.14 -0.74 1.29
CA ILE A 161 -9.95 -0.63 2.52
C ILE A 161 -11.44 -0.39 2.24
N GLY A 162 -11.89 -0.73 1.02
CA GLY A 162 -13.31 -0.83 0.66
C GLY A 162 -13.75 0.08 -0.48
N LEU A 163 -13.00 0.18 -1.58
CA LEU A 163 -13.41 0.82 -2.85
C LEU A 163 -13.88 2.29 -2.70
N ARG A 164 -13.37 3.00 -1.69
CA ARG A 164 -13.98 4.27 -1.23
C ARG A 164 -13.80 5.38 -2.24
N GLY A 165 -12.58 5.56 -2.76
CA GLY A 165 -12.28 6.58 -3.75
C GLY A 165 -13.03 6.33 -5.06
N ALA A 166 -13.06 5.08 -5.53
CA ALA A 166 -13.80 4.71 -6.74
C ALA A 166 -15.28 5.08 -6.65
N THR A 167 -15.93 4.79 -5.51
CA THR A 167 -17.34 5.15 -5.26
C THR A 167 -17.55 6.66 -5.38
N THR A 168 -16.77 7.46 -4.65
CA THR A 168 -16.91 8.93 -4.70
C THR A 168 -16.62 9.52 -6.07
N SER A 169 -15.64 8.98 -6.79
CA SER A 169 -15.31 9.43 -8.14
C SER A 169 -16.41 9.11 -9.15
N ALA A 170 -17.04 7.94 -9.05
CA ALA A 170 -18.15 7.56 -9.93
C ALA A 170 -19.35 8.51 -9.78
N PHE A 171 -19.71 8.90 -8.55
CA PHE A 171 -20.75 9.90 -8.30
C PHE A 171 -20.41 11.28 -8.86
N SER A 172 -19.13 11.63 -8.92
CA SER A 172 -18.70 12.94 -9.43
C SER A 172 -18.65 13.00 -10.97
N VAL A 173 -18.25 11.90 -11.61
CA VAL A 173 -18.12 11.82 -13.07
C VAL A 173 -19.45 11.48 -13.74
N GLU A 174 -20.26 10.65 -13.08
CA GLU A 174 -21.47 10.03 -13.63
C GLU A 174 -21.19 9.38 -15.00
N PRO A 175 -20.29 8.37 -15.06
CA PRO A 175 -19.91 7.75 -16.33
C PRO A 175 -21.02 6.83 -16.86
N ASP A 176 -21.15 6.80 -18.19
CA ASP A 176 -22.00 5.81 -18.88
C ASP A 176 -21.33 4.43 -18.89
N ILE A 177 -19.99 4.40 -18.93
CA ILE A 177 -19.18 3.18 -18.97
C ILE A 177 -18.02 3.30 -17.97
N GLY A 178 -17.85 2.31 -17.11
CA GLY A 178 -16.70 2.16 -16.22
C GLY A 178 -15.76 1.04 -16.68
N VAL A 179 -14.46 1.31 -16.70
CA VAL A 179 -13.39 0.32 -16.89
C VAL A 179 -12.48 0.40 -15.67
N ALA A 180 -12.38 -0.68 -14.90
CA ALA A 180 -11.61 -0.75 -13.66
C ALA A 180 -10.80 -2.05 -13.59
#